data_AF-A0A9W8JNK0-F1
#
_entry.id   AF-A0A9W8JNK0-F1
#
_cell.length_a   1.000
_cell.length_b   1.000
_cell.length_c   1.000
_cell.angle_alpha   90.00
_cell.angle_beta   90.00
_cell.angle_gamma   90.00
#
_symmetry.space_group_name_H-M   'P 1'
#
loop_
_entity.id
_entity.type
_entity.pdbx_description
1 polymer ?
#
loop_
_entity_poly.entity_id
_entity_poly.type
_entity_poly.pdbx_seq_one_letter_code
_entity_poly.pdbx_strand_id
1 'polypeptide(L)'
;MDYVEQHPAVDRIREVYQLLEPDVYRVLRAYRGNADQLNAQRRRALQLLDSAREHQHRFPLDEWVRLQANIDDMVVALDAACSEAADPVDDQPFVVVSRPKDRSAQPTQG
;
A
#
# COMPACT_ATOMS: atom_id res chain seq x y z
N MET A 1 -24.80 -24.59 -27.40
CA MET A 1 -23.91 -24.92 -26.28
C MET A 1 -22.65 -24.13 -26.51
N ASP A 2 -22.63 -22.90 -26.03
CA ASP A 2 -21.42 -22.09 -26.01
C ASP A 2 -20.46 -22.73 -25.03
N TYR A 3 -19.35 -23.25 -25.54
CA TYR A 3 -18.20 -23.61 -24.70
C TYR A 3 -17.73 -22.30 -24.08
N VAL A 4 -18.02 -22.10 -22.79
CA VAL A 4 -17.33 -21.10 -22.00
C VAL A 4 -15.86 -21.52 -22.04
N GLU A 5 -15.09 -20.87 -22.89
CA GLU A 5 -13.66 -21.14 -23.04
C GLU A 5 -13.02 -20.77 -21.70
N GLN A 6 -12.86 -21.77 -20.84
CA GLN A 6 -12.17 -21.58 -19.56
C GLN A 6 -10.73 -21.26 -19.91
N HIS A 7 -10.32 -20.02 -19.63
CA HIS A 7 -8.96 -19.56 -19.81
C HIS A 7 -8.28 -19.61 -18.45
N PRO A 8 -7.72 -20.77 -18.03
CA PRO A 8 -7.19 -20.96 -16.68
C PRO A 8 -6.11 -19.94 -16.31
N ALA A 9 -5.41 -19.38 -17.29
CA ALA A 9 -4.46 -18.28 -17.08
C ALA A 9 -5.14 -16.96 -16.68
N VAL A 10 -6.23 -16.58 -17.35
CA VAL A 10 -6.99 -15.36 -17.06
C VAL A 10 -7.69 -15.46 -15.71
N ASP A 11 -8.30 -16.62 -15.42
CA ASP A 11 -8.95 -16.83 -14.12
C ASP A 11 -7.94 -16.79 -12.97
N ARG A 12 -6.76 -17.38 -13.16
CA ARG A 12 -5.67 -17.28 -12.19
C ARG A 12 -5.20 -15.84 -11.98
N ILE A 13 -5.10 -15.04 -13.05
CA ILE A 13 -4.74 -13.62 -12.93
C ILE A 13 -5.80 -12.87 -12.12
N ARG A 14 -7.09 -13.13 -12.35
CA ARG A 14 -8.20 -12.55 -11.58
C ARG A 14 -8.11 -12.93 -10.10
N GLU A 15 -7.87 -14.20 -9.80
CA GLU A 15 -7.69 -14.68 -8.42
C GLU A 15 -6.51 -13.98 -7.74
N VAL A 16 -5.36 -13.88 -8.41
CA VAL A 16 -4.18 -13.19 -7.87
C VAL A 16 -4.47 -11.70 -7.66
N TYR A 17 -5.14 -11.04 -8.61
CA TYR A 17 -5.56 -9.65 -8.47
C TYR A 17 -6.45 -9.43 -7.24
N GLN A 18 -7.47 -10.27 -7.06
CA GLN A 18 -8.41 -10.18 -5.92
C GLN A 18 -7.75 -10.38 -4.57
N LEU A 19 -6.62 -11.11 -4.52
CA LEU A 19 -5.83 -11.27 -3.31
C LEU A 19 -4.83 -10.13 -3.11
N LEU A 20 -4.24 -9.62 -4.20
CA LEU A 20 -3.21 -8.59 -4.15
C LEU A 20 -3.78 -7.22 -3.78
N GLU A 21 -4.92 -6.83 -4.37
CA GLU A 21 -5.57 -5.55 -4.12
C GLU A 21 -5.78 -5.25 -2.61
N PRO A 22 -6.49 -6.10 -1.83
CA PRO A 22 -6.70 -5.83 -0.41
C PRO A 22 -5.41 -5.88 0.40
N ASP A 23 -4.42 -6.67 -0.01
CA ASP A 23 -3.13 -6.76 0.67
C ASP A 23 -2.32 -5.47 0.48
N VAL A 24 -2.31 -4.90 -0.73
CA VAL A 24 -1.70 -3.59 -1.01
C VAL A 24 -2.34 -2.51 -0.14
N TYR A 25 -3.66 -2.42 -0.08
CA TYR A 25 -4.36 -1.45 0.78
C TYR A 25 -4.03 -1.63 2.27
N ARG A 26 -3.94 -2.89 2.72
CA ARG A 26 -3.54 -3.18 4.11
C ARG A 26 -2.11 -2.71 4.38
N VAL A 27 -1.19 -2.97 3.45
CA VAL A 27 0.23 -2.61 3.60
C VAL A 27 0.41 -1.09 3.60
N LEU A 28 -0.25 -0.38 2.69
CA LEU A 28 -0.26 1.09 2.63
C LEU A 28 -0.74 1.72 3.95
N ARG A 29 -1.72 1.10 4.62
CA ARG A 29 -2.25 1.61 5.89
C ARG A 29 -1.37 1.26 7.09
N ALA A 30 -0.79 0.07 7.12
CA ALA A 30 -0.10 -0.46 8.30
C ALA A 30 1.41 -0.14 8.33
N TYR A 31 2.05 0.04 7.17
CA TYR A 31 3.51 0.01 7.04
C TYR A 31 4.10 1.22 6.32
N ARG A 32 3.59 2.43 6.60
CA ARG A 32 4.12 3.71 6.05
C ARG A 32 5.62 3.99 6.30
N GLY A 33 6.33 3.11 7.00
CA GLY A 33 7.79 3.20 7.22
C GLY A 33 8.58 1.95 6.85
N ASN A 34 7.96 0.92 6.26
CA ASN A 34 8.65 -0.32 5.89
C ASN A 34 8.85 -0.40 4.38
N ALA A 35 9.89 0.28 3.89
CA ALA A 35 10.23 0.36 2.48
C ALA A 35 10.46 -1.01 1.83
N ASP A 36 10.97 -2.01 2.56
CA ASP A 36 11.16 -3.37 2.05
C ASP A 36 9.84 -4.07 1.73
N GLN A 37 8.85 -3.96 2.63
CA GLN A 37 7.50 -4.51 2.41
C GLN A 37 6.78 -3.79 1.25
N LEU A 38 6.88 -2.46 1.19
CA LEU A 38 6.30 -1.66 0.11
C LEU A 38 6.91 -2.03 -1.25
N ASN A 39 8.23 -2.16 -1.32
CA ASN A 39 8.93 -2.60 -2.53
C ASN A 39 8.59 -4.04 -2.93
N ALA A 40 8.39 -4.94 -1.96
CA ALA A 40 7.97 -6.31 -2.23
C ALA A 40 6.58 -6.34 -2.89
N GLN A 41 5.63 -5.56 -2.37
CA GLN A 41 4.29 -5.47 -2.96
C GLN A 41 4.31 -4.80 -4.34
N ARG A 42 5.13 -3.76 -4.52
CA ARG A 42 5.31 -3.10 -5.82
C ARG A 42 5.80 -4.10 -6.89
N ARG A 43 6.80 -4.91 -6.56
CA ARG A 43 7.30 -5.96 -7.47
C ARG A 43 6.22 -6.97 -7.83
N ARG A 44 5.38 -7.38 -6.86
CA ARG A 44 4.26 -8.31 -7.12
C ARG A 44 3.21 -7.70 -8.04
N ALA A 45 2.85 -6.44 -7.85
CA ALA A 45 1.93 -5.72 -8.73
C ALA A 45 2.46 -5.62 -10.16
N LEU A 46 3.74 -5.27 -10.33
CA LEU A 46 4.38 -5.24 -11.64
C LEU A 46 4.45 -6.61 -12.31
N GLN A 47 4.77 -7.67 -11.56
CA GLN A 47 4.76 -9.05 -12.08
C GLN A 47 3.37 -9.49 -12.52
N LEU A 48 2.32 -9.14 -11.76
CA LEU A 48 0.94 -9.43 -12.13
C LEU A 48 0.56 -8.71 -13.44
N LEU A 49 0.94 -7.44 -13.59
CA LEU A 49 0.68 -6.69 -14.83
C LEU A 49 1.41 -7.30 -16.02
N ASP A 50 2.68 -7.71 -15.84
CA ASP A 50 3.47 -8.34 -16.90
C ASP A 50 2.82 -9.66 -17.35
N SER A 51 2.48 -10.55 -16.41
CA SER A 51 1.76 -11.79 -16.72
C SER A 51 0.38 -11.54 -17.35
N ALA A 52 -0.32 -10.47 -16.94
CA ALA A 52 -1.59 -10.11 -17.53
C ALA A 52 -1.42 -9.58 -18.98
N ARG A 53 -0.34 -8.85 -19.28
CA ARG A 53 -0.01 -8.39 -20.65
C ARG A 53 0.25 -9.56 -21.60
N GLU A 54 0.95 -10.61 -21.15
CA GLU A 54 1.16 -11.83 -21.94
C GLU A 54 -0.15 -12.51 -22.37
N HIS A 55 -1.22 -12.26 -21.61
CA HIS A 55 -2.55 -12.80 -21.85
C HIS A 55 -3.60 -11.74 -22.22
N GLN A 56 -3.18 -10.51 -22.55
CA GLN A 56 -4.08 -9.37 -22.83
C GLN A 56 -5.18 -9.71 -23.86
N HIS A 57 -4.81 -10.43 -24.92
CA HIS A 57 -5.74 -10.81 -26.00
C HIS A 57 -6.88 -11.73 -25.56
N ARG A 58 -6.80 -12.31 -24.35
CA ARG A 58 -7.83 -13.18 -23.75
C ARG A 58 -8.75 -12.45 -22.79
N PHE A 59 -8.44 -11.20 -22.46
CA PHE A 59 -9.31 -10.36 -21.65
C PHE A 59 -10.32 -9.64 -22.54
N PRO A 60 -11.57 -9.49 -22.10
CA PRO A 60 -12.47 -8.46 -22.63
C PRO A 60 -11.78 -7.09 -22.53
N LEU A 61 -11.92 -6.25 -23.56
CA LEU A 61 -11.22 -4.95 -23.63
C LEU A 61 -11.49 -4.06 -22.40
N ASP A 62 -12.76 -3.93 -22.00
CA ASP A 62 -13.14 -3.18 -20.80
C ASP A 62 -12.50 -3.73 -19.52
N GLU A 63 -12.40 -5.06 -19.41
CA GLU A 63 -11.80 -5.71 -18.26
C GLU A 63 -10.30 -5.48 -18.23
N TRP A 64 -9.62 -5.61 -19.38
CA TRP A 64 -8.21 -5.32 -19.53
C TRP A 64 -7.87 -3.89 -19.12
N VAL A 65 -8.61 -2.90 -19.63
CA VAL A 65 -8.38 -1.48 -19.33
C VAL A 65 -8.53 -1.21 -17.84
N ARG A 66 -9.56 -1.78 -17.19
CA ARG A 66 -9.76 -1.62 -15.74
C ARG A 66 -8.65 -2.30 -14.93
N LEU A 67 -8.28 -3.53 -15.29
CA LEU A 67 -7.21 -4.27 -14.62
C LEU A 67 -5.89 -3.49 -14.70
N GLN A 68 -5.56 -2.99 -15.89
CA GLN A 68 -4.36 -2.20 -16.10
C GLN A 68 -4.37 -0.92 -15.28
N ALA A 69 -5.45 -0.15 -15.31
CA ALA A 69 -5.58 1.09 -14.54
C ALA A 69 -5.44 0.84 -13.03
N ASN A 70 -6.13 -0.18 -12.51
CA ASN A 70 -6.10 -0.49 -11.09
C ASN A 70 -4.71 -0.94 -10.62
N ILE A 71 -3.99 -1.74 -11.42
CA ILE A 71 -2.62 -2.14 -11.06
C ILE A 71 -1.66 -0.94 -11.13
N ASP A 72 -1.83 -0.04 -12.10
CA ASP A 72 -1.03 1.19 -12.21
C ASP A 72 -1.23 2.08 -10.98
N ASP A 73 -2.48 2.30 -10.56
CA ASP A 73 -2.82 3.05 -9.35
C ASP A 73 -2.19 2.42 -8.09
N MET A 74 -2.19 1.09 -7.97
CA MET A 74 -1.52 0.40 -6.85
C MET A 74 -0.02 0.66 -6.84
N VAL A 75 0.64 0.61 -8.00
CA VAL A 75 2.08 0.88 -8.11
C VAL A 75 2.40 2.32 -7.73
N VAL A 76 1.64 3.29 -8.25
CA VAL A 76 1.79 4.72 -7.91
C VAL A 76 1.63 4.94 -6.40
N ALA A 77 0.61 4.34 -5.78
CA ALA A 77 0.37 4.47 -4.35
C ALA A 77 1.52 3.86 -3.51
N LEU A 78 2.07 2.72 -3.95
CA LEU A 78 3.21 2.07 -3.29
C LEU A 78 4.51 2.87 -3.43
N ASP A 79 4.76 3.45 -4.61
CA ASP A 79 5.93 4.32 -4.85
C ASP A 79 5.84 5.62 -4.01
N ALA A 80 4.64 6.22 -3.91
CA ALA A 80 4.40 7.38 -3.05
C ALA A 80 4.67 7.03 -1.58
N ALA A 81 4.11 5.93 -1.08
CA ALA A 81 4.33 5.49 0.31
C ALA A 81 5.81 5.14 0.59
N CYS A 82 6.53 4.59 -0.39
CA CYS A 82 7.96 4.30 -0.27
C CYS A 82 8.78 5.60 -0.18
N SER A 83 8.39 6.62 -0.94
CA SER A 83 9.01 7.94 -0.92
C SER A 83 8.75 8.67 0.41
N GLU A 84 7.51 8.64 0.91
CA GLU A 84 7.15 9.14 2.25
C GLU A 84 7.92 8.41 3.37
N ALA A 85 8.16 7.10 3.24
CA ALA A 85 8.94 6.35 4.21
C ALA A 85 10.43 6.72 4.21
N ALA A 86 10.97 7.10 3.05
CA ALA A 86 12.37 7.46 2.86
C ALA A 86 12.67 8.91 3.26
N ASP A 87 11.68 9.79 3.17
CA ASP A 87 11.73 11.18 3.62
C ASP A 87 10.87 11.31 4.89
N PRO A 88 11.35 10.88 6.08
CA PRO A 88 10.67 11.23 7.30
C PRO A 88 10.75 12.75 7.40
N VAL A 89 9.64 13.43 7.10
CA VAL A 89 9.46 14.82 7.53
C VAL A 89 9.85 14.83 9.01
N ASP A 90 10.90 15.59 9.31
CA ASP A 90 11.37 15.92 10.65
C ASP A 90 10.22 16.68 11.34
N ASP A 91 9.21 15.93 11.80
CA ASP A 91 8.06 16.48 12.50
C ASP A 91 8.55 16.81 13.90
N GLN A 92 9.03 18.04 13.99
CA GLN A 92 9.32 18.88 15.15
C GLN A 92 9.36 18.18 16.51
N PRO A 93 10.47 18.31 17.27
CA PRO A 93 10.54 17.73 18.60
C PRO A 93 9.40 18.25 19.46
N PHE A 94 8.55 17.33 19.94
CA PHE A 94 7.53 17.61 20.94
C PHE A 94 8.18 18.28 22.15
N VAL A 95 8.02 19.59 22.28
CA VAL A 95 8.40 20.30 23.50
C VAL A 95 7.45 19.83 24.60
N VAL A 96 7.91 18.88 25.41
CA VAL A 96 7.29 18.58 26.70
C VAL A 96 7.51 19.80 27.58
N VAL A 97 6.50 20.67 27.66
CA VAL A 97 6.45 21.72 28.67
C VAL A 97 6.24 21.03 30.02
N SER A 98 7.34 20.66 30.67
CA SER A 98 7.34 20.33 32.09
C SER A 98 6.84 21.55 32.84
N ARG A 99 5.59 21.49 33.32
CA ARG A 99 5.13 22.48 34.30
C ARG A 99 6.07 22.38 35.50
N PRO A 100 6.76 23.44 35.93
CA PRO A 100 7.30 23.46 37.27
C PRO A 100 6.10 23.35 38.19
N LYS A 101 5.94 22.19 38.85
CA LYS A 101 5.16 22.13 40.08
C LYS A 101 5.98 22.97 41.05
N ASP A 102 5.64 24.25 41.09
CA ASP A 102 6.12 25.21 42.04
C ASP A 102 6.03 24.57 43.42
N ARG A 103 7.20 24.19 43.92
CA ARG A 103 7.41 23.70 45.26
C ARG A 103 7.54 24.94 46.13
N SER A 104 6.44 25.67 46.29
CA SER A 104 6.29 26.59 47.41
C SER A 104 6.16 25.76 48.68
N ALA A 105 7.31 25.31 49.19
CA ALA A 105 7.53 25.22 50.62
C ALA A 105 7.48 26.66 51.15
N GLN A 106 6.65 27.00 52.14
CA GLN A 106 6.91 27.05 53.59
C GLN A 106 6.06 28.23 54.14
N PRO A 107 5.88 28.48 55.46
CA PRO A 107 6.40 27.79 56.65
C PRO A 107 5.34 27.51 57.77
N THR A 108 5.84 26.84 58.82
CA THR A 108 5.37 26.64 60.20
C THR A 108 4.76 27.84 60.94
N GLN A 109 3.70 27.61 61.75
CA GLN A 109 3.42 28.13 63.12
C GLN A 109 1.95 27.82 63.50
N GLY A 110 1.57 27.33 64.68
CA GLY A 110 2.28 27.01 65.94
C GLY A 110 1.39 26.16 66.85
#